data_AF-A0A6J5JHE9-F1
#
_entry.id   AF-A0A6J5JHE9-F1
#
_cell.length_a   1.000
_cell.length_b   1.000
_cell.length_c   1.000
_cell.angle_alpha   90.00
_cell.angle_beta   90.00
_cell.angle_gamma   90.00
#
_symmetry.space_group_name_H-M   'P 1'
#
loop_
_entity.id
_entity.type
_entity.pdbx_description
1 polymer ?
#
loop_
_entity_poly.entity_id
_entity_poly.type
_entity_poly.pdbx_seq_one_letter_code
_entity_poly.pdbx_strand_id
1 'polypeptide(L)' 'MNIQDIKKQVEEVAEKAQQAFWDEVAKNFPEISTGDMPIQAVFQFNKECEEAVGIWVKSNHPSYPKE' A
#
# COMPACT_ATOMS: atom_id res chain seq x y z
N MET A 1 -6.36 -7.47 -19.16
CA MET A 1 -6.55 -7.54 -17.69
C MET A 1 -7.81 -6.77 -17.39
N ASN A 2 -8.80 -7.37 -16.72
CA ASN A 2 -10.02 -6.65 -16.40
C ASN A 2 -9.77 -5.73 -15.18
N ILE A 3 -10.66 -4.78 -14.90
CA ILE A 3 -10.50 -3.82 -13.80
C ILE A 3 -10.47 -4.50 -12.42
N GLN A 4 -11.14 -5.64 -12.27
CA GLN A 4 -11.16 -6.40 -11.02
C GLN A 4 -9.80 -7.06 -10.74
N ASP A 5 -9.14 -7.57 -11.78
CA ASP A 5 -7.78 -8.13 -11.69
C ASP A 5 -6.77 -7.05 -11.25
N ILE A 6 -6.89 -5.83 -11.79
CA ILE A 6 -6.01 -4.71 -11.45
C ILE A 6 -6.23 -4.28 -9.99
N LYS A 7 -7.50 -4.21 -9.55
CA LYS A 7 -7.81 -3.86 -8.17
C LYS A 7 -7.18 -4.85 -7.18
N LYS A 8 -7.35 -6.15 -7.43
CA LYS A 8 -6.74 -7.19 -6.60
C LYS A 8 -5.20 -7.08 -6.61
N GLN A 9 -4.61 -6.82 -7.76
CA GLN A 9 -3.17 -6.62 -7.87
C GLN A 9 -2.67 -5.39 -7.08
N VAL A 10 -3.43 -4.29 -7.09
CA VAL A 10 -3.13 -3.09 -6.28
C VAL A 10 -3.15 -3.43 -4.79
N GLU A 11 -4.16 -4.14 -4.31
CA GLU A 11 -4.26 -4.59 -2.91
C GLU A 11 -3.04 -5.46 -2.52
N GLU A 12 -2.72 -6.49 -3.31
CA GLU A 12 -1.59 -7.38 -3.05
C GLU A 12 -0.22 -6.67 -3.07
N VAL A 13 -0.03 -5.71 -3.97
CA VAL A 13 1.21 -4.93 -4.06
C VAL A 13 1.31 -3.93 -2.92
N ALA A 14 0.20 -3.28 -2.55
CA ALA A 14 0.15 -2.35 -1.43
C ALA A 14 0.51 -3.06 -0.11
N GLU A 15 -0.03 -4.26 0.13
CA GLU A 15 0.30 -5.05 1.33
C GLU A 15 1.80 -5.37 1.43
N LYS A 16 2.42 -5.80 0.32
CA LYS A 16 3.87 -6.08 0.28
C LYS A 16 4.72 -4.83 0.48
N ALA A 17 4.29 -3.70 -0.09
CA ALA A 17 4.97 -2.42 0.08
C ALA A 17 4.88 -1.92 1.54
N GLN A 18 3.73 -2.11 2.19
CA GLN A 18 3.54 -1.80 3.60
C GLN A 18 4.45 -2.65 4.49
N GLN A 19 4.59 -3.95 4.22
CA GLN A 19 5.53 -4.79 4.95
C GLN A 19 6.98 -4.27 4.83
N ALA A 20 7.42 -3.95 3.61
CA ALA A 20 8.75 -3.39 3.40
C ALA A 20 8.96 -2.04 4.10
N PHE A 21 7.92 -1.19 4.15
CA PHE A 21 7.93 0.06 4.91
C PHE A 21 8.16 -0.21 6.40
N TRP A 22 7.39 -1.11 7.00
CA TRP A 22 7.50 -1.43 8.42
C TRP A 22 8.82 -2.14 8.76
N ASP A 23 9.34 -2.99 7.88
CA ASP A 23 10.65 -3.61 8.04
C ASP A 23 11.76 -2.55 8.13
N GLU A 24 11.67 -1.49 7.32
CA GLU A 24 12.65 -0.39 7.35
C GLU A 24 12.49 0.49 8.58
N VAL A 25 11.25 0.80 8.98
CA VAL A 25 10.97 1.53 10.23
C VAL A 25 11.53 0.76 11.43
N ALA A 26 11.27 -0.55 11.53
CA ALA A 26 11.71 -1.37 12.65
C ALA A 26 13.24 -1.43 12.79
N LYS A 27 14.00 -1.43 11.69
CA LYS A 27 15.47 -1.35 11.73
C LYS A 27 15.99 -0.07 12.38
N ASN A 28 15.25 1.04 12.24
CA ASN A 28 15.64 2.35 12.73
C ASN A 28 15.16 2.63 14.16
N PHE A 29 14.27 1.79 14.72
CA PHE A 29 13.77 1.88 16.10
C PHE A 29 13.84 0.52 16.81
N PRO A 30 15.03 -0.07 16.97
CA PRO A 30 15.21 -1.44 17.50
C PRO A 30 14.78 -1.60 18.97
N GLU A 31 14.65 -0.51 19.72
CA GLU A 31 14.14 -0.50 21.09
C GLU A 31 12.62 -0.70 21.17
N ILE A 32 11.90 -0.53 20.05
CA ILE A 32 10.45 -0.73 19.97
C ILE A 32 10.19 -2.20 19.57
N SER A 33 9.69 -3.00 20.52
CA SER A 33 9.41 -4.43 20.33
C SER A 33 7.94 -4.75 20.05
N THR A 34 7.06 -3.74 20.02
CA THR A 34 5.62 -3.87 19.76
C THR A 34 5.20 -2.87 18.68
N GLY A 35 4.17 -3.20 17.91
CA GLY A 35 3.76 -2.43 16.73
C GLY A 35 2.28 -2.04 16.71
N ASP A 36 1.59 -2.11 17.84
CA ASP A 36 0.15 -1.83 17.88
C ASP A 36 -0.13 -0.35 17.61
N MET A 37 -0.85 -0.09 16.53
CA MET A 37 -1.44 1.21 16.25
C MET A 37 -2.94 1.19 16.53
N PRO A 38 -3.56 2.34 16.84
CA PRO A 38 -5.02 2.43 16.88
C PRO A 38 -5.64 1.88 15.59
N ILE A 39 -6.70 1.10 15.73
CA ILE A 39 -7.35 0.41 14.60
C ILE A 39 -7.69 1.40 13.46
N GLN A 40 -8.17 2.59 13.80
CA GLN A 40 -8.48 3.63 12.81
C GLN A 40 -7.24 4.11 12.04
N ALA A 41 -6.08 4.16 12.69
CA ALA A 41 -4.82 4.54 12.05
C ALA A 41 -4.33 3.45 11.09
N VAL A 42 -4.45 2.16 11.49
CA VAL A 42 -4.15 1.03 10.60
C VAL A 42 -5.02 1.07 9.34
N PHE A 43 -6.33 1.24 9.50
CA PHE A 43 -7.25 1.32 8.36
C PHE A 43 -6.93 2.50 7.43
N GLN A 44 -6.63 3.67 8.00
CA GLN A 44 -6.29 4.85 7.21
C GLN A 44 -4.98 4.65 6.43
N PHE A 45 -3.95 4.11 7.07
CA PHE A 45 -2.67 3.81 6.44
C PHE A 45 -2.83 2.82 5.27
N ASN A 46 -3.52 1.70 5.49
CA ASN A 46 -3.73 0.70 4.46
C ASN A 46 -4.46 1.29 3.25
N LYS A 47 -5.52 2.08 3.50
CA LYS A 47 -6.29 2.76 2.45
C LYS A 47 -5.43 3.74 1.65
N GLU A 48 -4.61 4.54 2.31
CA GLU A 48 -3.73 5.49 1.63
C GLU A 48 -2.65 4.80 0.79
N CYS A 49 -2.12 3.67 1.26
CA CYS A 49 -1.18 2.87 0.47
C CYS A 49 -1.83 2.29 -0.79
N GLU A 50 -3.03 1.71 -0.68
CA GLU A 50 -3.78 1.21 -1.84
C GLU A 50 -4.11 2.34 -2.82
N GLU A 51 -4.52 3.50 -2.33
CA GLU A 51 -4.82 4.67 -3.15
C GLU A 51 -3.57 5.17 -3.89
N ALA A 52 -2.42 5.29 -3.21
CA ALA A 52 -1.17 5.70 -3.81
C ALA A 52 -0.72 4.74 -4.94
N VAL A 53 -0.76 3.43 -4.69
CA VAL A 53 -0.44 2.41 -5.71
C VAL A 53 -1.45 2.47 -6.86
N GLY A 54 -2.74 2.60 -6.55
CA GLY A 54 -3.80 2.73 -7.55
C GLY A 54 -3.63 3.96 -8.44
N ILE A 55 -3.29 5.12 -7.87
CA ILE A 55 -2.96 6.34 -8.61
C ILE A 55 -1.76 6.09 -9.52
N TRP A 56 -0.68 5.52 -8.98
CA TRP A 56 0.51 5.23 -9.76
C TRP A 56 0.22 4.31 -10.95
N VAL A 57 -0.56 3.23 -10.74
CA VAL A 57 -0.99 2.34 -11.82
C VAL A 57 -1.82 3.09 -12.84
N LYS A 58 -2.83 3.87 -12.44
CA LYS A 58 -3.66 4.65 -13.35
C LYS A 58 -2.84 5.63 -14.20
N SER A 59 -1.88 6.32 -13.59
CA SER A 59 -1.06 7.31 -14.28
C SER A 59 -0.05 6.71 -15.26
N ASN A 60 0.41 5.48 -15.02
CA ASN A 60 1.52 4.87 -15.76
C ASN A 60 1.11 3.68 -16.65
N HIS A 61 -0.05 3.07 -16.42
CA HIS A 61 -0.45 1.87 -17.15
C HIS A 61 -0.97 2.21 -18.56
N PRO A 62 -0.42 1.62 -19.64
CA PRO A 62 -0.76 2.00 -21.03
C PRO A 62 -2.23 1.88 -21.41
N SER A 63 -2.97 0.99 -20.72
CA SER A 63 -4.39 0.74 -20.99
C SER A 63 -5.35 1.56 -20.13
N TYR A 64 -4.86 2.37 -19.18
CA TYR A 64 -5.73 3.30 -18.46
C TYR A 64 -5.94 4.56 -19.32
N PRO A 65 -7.20 5.02 -19.48
CA PRO A 65 -7.45 6.31 -20.09
C PRO A 65 -6.71 7.38 -19.28
N LYS A 66 -5.85 8.16 -19.93
CA LYS A 66 -5.29 9.36 -19.34
C LYS A 66 -6.38 10.44 -19.39
N GLU A 67 -6.67 11.03 -18.24
CA GLU A 67 -7.50 12.24 -18.16
C GLU A 67 -6.81 13.42 -18.86
#